data_AF-A0A9D5GRW0-F1
#
_entry.id   AF-A0A9D5GRW0-F1
#
_cell.length_a   1.000
_cell.length_b   1.000
_cell.length_c   1.000
_cell.angle_alpha   90.00
_cell.angle_beta   90.00
_cell.angle_gamma   90.00
#
_symmetry.space_group_name_H-M   'P 1'
#
loop_
_entity.id
_entity.type
_entity.pdbx_description
1 polymer ?
#
loop_
_entity_poly.entity_id
_entity_poly.type
_entity_poly.pdbx_seq_one_letter_code
_entity_poly.pdbx_strand_id
1 'polypeptide(L)' 'MDRLAARGHCSIGWFYGFKLHIIPSKTGEIIDVMLTPRHTDDRKPLRREGFISKLFVKLVGDKGYISKELFSQLFFR' A
#
# COMPACT_ATOMS: atom_id res chain seq x y z
N MET A 1 -1.76 -17.19 9.38
CA MET A 1 -1.55 -16.74 7.98
C MET A 1 -2.82 -16.03 7.55
N ASP A 2 -2.78 -14.71 7.43
CA ASP A 2 -3.92 -13.94 6.91
C ASP A 2 -4.31 -14.46 5.52
N ARG A 3 -5.61 -14.54 5.26
CA ARG A 3 -6.13 -14.91 3.94
C ARG A 3 -5.73 -13.82 2.94
N LEU A 4 -4.62 -14.04 2.22
CA LEU A 4 -4.01 -13.10 1.29
C LEU A 4 -5.00 -12.55 0.25
N ALA A 5 -5.89 -13.40 -0.24
CA ALA A 5 -7.00 -13.02 -1.09
C ALA A 5 -8.31 -12.96 -0.27
N ALA A 6 -9.16 -11.98 -0.59
CA ALA A 6 -10.47 -11.88 0.01
C ALA A 6 -11.54 -11.65 -1.05
N ARG A 7 -12.75 -12.11 -0.73
CA ARG A 7 -13.93 -11.83 -1.51
C ARG A 7 -14.40 -10.40 -1.22
N GLY A 8 -14.71 -9.63 -2.25
CA GLY A 8 -15.36 -8.33 -2.14
C GLY A 8 -16.46 -8.18 -3.16
N HIS A 9 -17.31 -7.18 -2.96
CA HIS A 9 -18.41 -6.86 -3.86
C HIS A 9 -18.21 -5.44 -4.40
N CYS A 10 -18.34 -5.26 -5.71
CA CYS A 10 -18.31 -3.97 -6.38
C CYS A 10 -19.55 -3.81 -7.28
N SER A 11 -19.70 -2.65 -7.93
CA SER A 11 -20.84 -2.36 -8.83
C SER A 11 -21.00 -3.35 -9.99
N ILE A 12 -19.93 -4.04 -10.36
CA ILE A 12 -19.87 -5.05 -11.43
C ILE A 12 -19.89 -6.50 -10.90
N GLY A 13 -20.10 -6.70 -9.59
CA GLY A 13 -20.33 -8.02 -8.99
C GLY A 13 -19.32 -8.43 -7.93
N TRP A 14 -19.20 -9.74 -7.71
CA TRP A 14 -18.27 -10.32 -6.75
C TRP A 14 -16.88 -10.51 -7.36
N PHE A 15 -15.84 -10.19 -6.61
CA PHE A 15 -14.45 -10.47 -6.96
C PHE A 15 -13.77 -11.23 -5.83
N TYR A 16 -12.76 -12.02 -6.18
CA TYR A 16 -11.86 -12.66 -5.22
C TYR A 16 -10.43 -12.36 -5.62
N GLY A 17 -9.67 -11.71 -4.73
CA GLY A 17 -8.29 -11.36 -5.05
C GLY A 17 -7.59 -10.53 -3.99
N PHE A 18 -6.40 -10.08 -4.37
CA PHE A 18 -5.49 -9.28 -3.54
C PHE A 18 -4.98 -8.06 -4.32
N LYS A 19 -4.31 -7.17 -3.61
CA LYS A 19 -3.54 -6.03 -4.14
C LYS A 19 -2.06 -6.28 -3.85
N LEU A 20 -1.23 -5.91 -4.81
CA LEU A 20 0.23 -5.96 -4.71
C LEU A 20 0.75 -4.52 -4.67
N HIS A 21 1.34 -4.14 -3.55
CA HIS A 21 2.01 -2.86 -3.37
C HIS A 21 3.52 -3.08 -3.51
N ILE A 22 4.16 -2.34 -4.42
CA ILE A 22 5.60 -2.44 -4.70
C ILE A 22 6.20 -1.07 -4.53
N ILE A 23 7.33 -1.00 -3.83
CA ILE A 23 8.16 0.20 -3.74
C ILE A 23 9.44 -0.06 -4.52
N PRO A 24 9.54 0.40 -5.78
CA PRO A 24 10.78 0.34 -6.54
C PRO A 24 11.71 1.50 -6.19
N SER A 25 13.02 1.27 -6.29
CA SER A 25 14.03 2.32 -6.31
C SER A 25 13.96 3.09 -7.64
N LYS A 26 14.66 4.24 -7.69
CA LYS A 26 14.80 5.00 -8.94
C LYS A 26 15.54 4.21 -10.04
N THR A 27 16.39 3.26 -9.66
CA THR A 27 17.13 2.36 -10.55
C THR A 27 16.31 1.14 -10.99
N GLY A 28 15.11 0.95 -10.44
CA GLY A 28 14.20 -0.15 -10.78
C GLY A 28 14.33 -1.39 -9.89
N GLU A 29 15.14 -1.33 -8.84
CA GLU A 29 15.28 -2.42 -7.86
C GLU A 29 14.06 -2.44 -6.94
N ILE A 30 13.55 -3.62 -6.61
CA ILE A 30 12.42 -3.76 -5.68
C ILE A 30 12.95 -3.63 -4.26
N ILE A 31 12.55 -2.56 -3.56
CA ILE A 31 13.00 -2.30 -2.18
C ILE A 31 12.09 -3.02 -1.19
N ASP A 32 10.78 -2.94 -1.39
CA ASP A 32 9.80 -3.58 -0.53
C ASP A 32 8.54 -3.96 -1.30
N VAL A 33 7.87 -5.00 -0.80
CA VAL A 33 6.64 -5.57 -1.38
C VAL A 33 5.67 -5.93 -0.27
N MET A 34 4.42 -5.53 -0.45
CA MET A 34 3.35 -5.99 0.42
C MET A 34 2.11 -6.44 -0.34
N LEU A 35 1.61 -7.60 0.05
CA LEU A 35 0.34 -8.14 -0.39
C LEU A 35 -0.74 -7.78 0.62
N THR A 36 -1.87 -7.25 0.13
CA THR A 36 -3.05 -7.01 0.95
C THR A 36 -4.30 -7.60 0.30
N PRO A 37 -5.32 -8.02 1.08
CA PRO A 37 -6.61 -8.38 0.51
C PRO A 37 -7.17 -7.24 -0.33
N ARG A 38 -7.89 -7.54 -1.42
CA ARG A 38 -8.26 -6.49 -2.38
C ARG A 38 -9.20 -5.40 -1.84
N HIS A 39 -9.99 -5.69 -0.81
CA HIS A 39 -10.83 -4.70 -0.14
C HIS A 39 -10.05 -3.77 0.81
N THR A 40 -8.72 -3.94 0.93
CA THR A 40 -7.87 -3.11 1.78
C THR A 40 -7.69 -1.73 1.13
N ASP A 41 -7.85 -0.70 1.94
CA ASP A 41 -7.53 0.68 1.60
C ASP A 41 -6.04 0.83 1.33
N ASP A 42 -5.66 1.48 0.23
CA ASP A 42 -4.27 1.59 -0.25
C ASP A 42 -3.36 2.34 0.73
N ARG A 43 -3.92 3.14 1.65
CA ARG A 43 -3.18 3.91 2.64
C ARG A 43 -2.80 3.10 3.88
N LYS A 44 -3.57 2.05 4.21
CA LYS A 44 -3.29 1.15 5.35
C LYS A 44 -1.90 0.51 5.27
N PRO A 45 -1.46 0.00 4.10
CA PRO A 45 -0.09 -0.39 3.84
C PRO A 45 0.98 0.56 4.35
N LEU A 46 0.83 1.84 4.03
CA LEU A 46 1.84 2.85 4.24
C LEU A 46 1.98 3.26 5.72
N ARG A 47 0.99 2.90 6.55
CA ARG A 47 1.01 3.13 8.00
C ARG A 47 1.71 2.01 8.77
N ARG A 48 1.99 0.87 8.14
CA ARG A 48 2.67 -0.24 8.82
C ARG A 48 4.15 0.10 8.91
N GLU A 49 4.67 0.10 10.13
CA GLU A 49 6.08 0.44 10.38
C GLU A 49 7.02 -0.43 9.50
N GLY A 50 6.73 -1.71 9.27
CA GLY A 50 7.62 -2.56 8.46
C GLY A 50 7.78 -2.18 6.98
N PHE A 51 6.78 -1.56 6.36
CA PHE A 51 6.74 -1.34 4.89
C PHE A 51 7.42 -0.03 4.44
N ILE A 52 7.54 0.95 5.35
CA ILE A 52 8.13 2.27 5.04
C ILE A 52 9.19 2.71 6.04
N SER A 53 9.29 2.11 7.24
CA SER A 53 10.19 2.65 8.30
C SER A 53 11.67 2.72 7.91
N LYS A 54 12.11 1.98 6.89
CA LYS A 54 13.49 1.98 6.41
C LYS A 54 13.76 3.00 5.29
N LEU A 55 12.73 3.68 4.78
CA LEU A 55 12.80 4.58 3.63
C LEU A 55 12.83 6.05 4.10
N PHE A 56 14.02 6.66 4.11
CA PHE A 56 14.22 8.11 4.31
C PHE A 56 14.21 8.90 3.00
N VAL A 57 13.44 8.43 2.02
CA VAL A 57 13.44 8.97 0.66
C VAL A 57 12.08 9.54 0.29
N LYS A 58 12.05 10.40 -0.73
CA LYS A 58 10.80 10.94 -1.26
C LYS A 58 9.98 9.81 -1.90
N LEU A 59 8.80 9.55 -1.35
CA LEU A 59 7.82 8.65 -1.93
C LEU A 59 6.95 9.40 -2.94
N VAL A 60 6.72 8.77 -4.10
CA VAL A 60 5.80 9.25 -5.14
C VAL A 60 4.88 8.10 -5.49
N GLY A 61 3.58 8.34 -5.52
CA GLY A 61 2.58 7.31 -5.76
C GLY A 61 1.29 7.88 -6.36
N ASP A 62 0.37 6.99 -6.65
CA ASP A 62 -0.94 7.33 -7.24
C ASP A 62 -1.84 8.13 -6.27
N LYS A 63 -2.88 8.77 -6.83
CA LYS A 63 -3.91 9.52 -6.11
C LYS A 63 -4.57 8.73 -4.99
N GLY A 64 -4.72 7.41 -5.15
CA GLY A 64 -5.27 6.52 -4.12
C GLY A 64 -4.50 6.54 -2.78
N TYR A 65 -3.24 6.98 -2.80
CA TYR A 65 -2.41 7.08 -1.60
C TYR A 65 -2.47 8.46 -0.91
N ILE A 66 -3.24 9.41 -1.43
CA ILE A 66 -3.32 10.76 -0.85
C ILE A 66 -4.17 10.74 0.42
N SER A 67 -3.61 11.21 1.54
CA SER A 67 -4.34 11.51 2.78
C SER A 67 -3.57 12.53 3.61
N LYS A 68 -4.28 13.49 4.21
CA LYS A 68 -3.69 14.50 5.10
C LYS A 68 -3.01 13.85 6.31
N GLU A 69 -3.68 12.86 6.91
CA GLU A 69 -3.15 12.12 8.06
C GLU A 69 -1.90 11.33 7.68
N LEU A 70 -1.92 10.68 6.51
CA LEU A 70 -0.76 9.92 6.02
C LEU A 70 0.42 10.84 5.70
N PHE A 71 0.16 12.00 5.09
CA PHE A 71 1.19 13.00 4.86
C PHE A 71 1.81 13.47 6.18
N SER A 72 0.97 13.73 7.20
CA SER A 72 1.46 14.10 8.53
C SER A 72 2.36 13.03 9.14
N GLN A 73 1.96 11.75 9.07
CA GLN A 73 2.72 10.61 9.60
C GLN A 73 4.04 10.36 8.87
N LEU A 74 4.12 10.66 7.56
CA LEU A 74 5.30 10.38 6.74
C LEU A 74 6.30 11.55 6.70
N PHE A 75 5.83 12.80 6.71
CA PHE A 75 6.68 13.99 6.50
C PHE A 75 7.00 14.78 7.77
N PHE A 76 6.19 14.67 8.82
CA PHE A 76 6.44 15.31 10.11
C PHE A 76 6.82 14.29 11.20
N ARG A 77 7.42 13.19 10.77
CA ARG A 77 8.00 12.17 11.66
C ARG A 77 9.23 12.72 12.39
#